data_AF-A0A3D1Y0R2-F1
#
_entry.id   AF-A0A3D1Y0R2-F1
#
_cell.length_a   1.000
_cell.length_b   1.000
_cell.length_c   1.000
_cell.angle_alpha   90.00
_cell.angle_beta   90.00
_cell.angle_gamma   90.00
#
_symmetry.space_group_name_H-M   'P 1'
#
loop_
_entity.id
_entity.type
_entity.pdbx_description
1 polymer ?
#
loop_
_entity_poly.entity_id
_entity_poly.type
_entity_poly.pdbx_seq_one_letter_code
_entity_poly.pdbx_strand_id
1 'polypeptide(L)'
;QKLDEFSDLTFTTIIGKSETVCAITSEEKEDPYIVPPEDNPGKYIFMMDPLDGSSNIDVNVNIGTIFSIYRKKSEGDQVTDEDLLQKGDEQVAAGYIVYGSSTIFVYTSSQGVHGFTLDPSLGEFFLSHPDLKIPDQGSTYSVNEGNWGIWDETQKNLVSFLKEENPSSGRPYKLRYIGSLVADFHRTLLKGGLFMYPKDKKSPQGKL
;
A
#
# COMPACT_ATOMS: atom_id res chain seq x y z
N GLN A 1 -3.97 -1.51 17.68
CA GLN A 1 -5.43 -1.56 17.83
C GLN A 1 -6.07 -0.19 17.99
N LYS A 2 -5.78 0.61 19.03
CA LYS A 2 -6.43 1.94 19.19
C LYS A 2 -6.16 2.90 18.02
N LEU A 3 -4.96 2.85 17.44
CA LEU A 3 -4.60 3.73 16.32
C LEU A 3 -5.25 3.25 15.01
N ASP A 4 -5.38 1.94 14.83
CA ASP A 4 -6.09 1.31 13.70
C ASP A 4 -7.56 1.77 13.69
N GLU A 5 -8.28 1.57 14.80
CA GLU A 5 -9.67 2.02 14.98
C GLU A 5 -9.83 3.54 14.75
N PHE A 6 -8.89 4.33 15.28
CA PHE A 6 -8.89 5.78 15.10
C PHE A 6 -8.70 6.18 13.63
N SER A 7 -7.76 5.53 12.94
CA SER A 7 -7.47 5.81 11.53
C SER A 7 -8.64 5.42 10.63
N ASP A 8 -9.21 4.23 10.81
CA ASP A 8 -10.39 3.77 10.09
C ASP A 8 -11.58 4.72 10.25
N LEU A 9 -11.89 5.10 11.50
CA LEU A 9 -13.00 6.01 11.80
C LEU A 9 -12.77 7.39 11.16
N THR A 10 -11.53 7.88 11.22
CA THR A 10 -11.15 9.19 10.65
C THR A 10 -11.37 9.19 9.14
N PHE A 11 -10.83 8.20 8.42
CA PHE A 11 -11.02 8.09 6.98
C PHE A 11 -12.48 7.88 6.60
N THR A 12 -13.17 6.94 7.25
CA THR A 12 -14.60 6.66 6.97
C THR A 12 -15.45 7.93 7.14
N THR A 13 -15.21 8.69 8.21
CA THR A 13 -15.97 9.92 8.50
C THR A 13 -15.70 11.03 7.48
N ILE A 14 -14.44 11.28 7.15
CA ILE A 14 -14.06 12.39 6.25
C ILE A 14 -14.43 12.05 4.81
N ILE A 15 -14.06 10.85 4.34
CA ILE A 15 -14.30 10.44 2.96
C ILE A 15 -15.79 10.16 2.72
N GLY A 16 -16.51 9.59 3.69
CA GLY A 16 -17.95 9.34 3.57
C GLY A 16 -18.77 10.62 3.39
N LYS A 17 -18.30 11.74 3.94
CA LYS A 17 -18.92 13.08 3.80
C LYS A 17 -18.44 13.88 2.60
N SER A 18 -17.64 13.29 1.71
CA SER A 18 -17.06 13.99 0.57
C SER A 18 -18.02 14.23 -0.58
N GLU A 19 -19.20 13.57 -0.59
CA GLU A 19 -20.14 13.49 -1.72
C GLU A 19 -19.51 12.91 -3.02
N THR A 20 -18.28 12.37 -2.94
CA THR A 20 -17.57 11.80 -4.10
C THR A 20 -17.63 10.28 -4.15
N VAL A 21 -17.83 9.62 -2.99
CA VAL A 21 -17.85 8.17 -2.87
C VAL A 21 -19.26 7.64 -2.59
N CYS A 22 -19.57 6.42 -3.03
CA CYS A 22 -20.78 5.67 -2.67
C CYS A 22 -20.49 4.54 -1.68
N ALA A 23 -19.23 4.07 -1.59
CA ALA A 23 -18.83 3.06 -0.63
C ALA A 23 -17.37 3.22 -0.19
N ILE A 24 -17.09 2.74 1.01
CA ILE A 24 -15.75 2.66 1.59
C ILE A 24 -15.51 1.22 2.06
N THR A 25 -14.38 0.62 1.67
CA THR A 25 -13.92 -0.67 2.21
C THR A 25 -12.65 -0.46 3.01
N SER A 26 -12.48 -1.21 4.10
CA SER A 26 -11.36 -1.06 5.02
C SER A 26 -10.84 -2.43 5.43
N GLU A 27 -9.53 -2.60 5.57
CA GLU A 27 -8.93 -3.82 6.13
C GLU A 27 -9.48 -4.13 7.54
N GLU A 28 -9.85 -3.09 8.29
CA GLU A 28 -10.35 -3.19 9.66
C GLU A 28 -11.84 -3.57 9.77
N LYS A 29 -12.56 -3.71 8.64
CA LYS A 29 -14.01 -4.01 8.62
C LYS A 29 -14.34 -5.16 7.67
N GLU A 30 -15.19 -6.07 8.15
CA GLU A 30 -15.73 -7.17 7.33
C GLU A 30 -16.68 -6.65 6.24
N ASP A 31 -17.58 -5.74 6.61
CA ASP A 31 -18.57 -5.16 5.71
C ASP A 31 -18.17 -3.76 5.21
N PRO A 32 -18.47 -3.43 3.94
CA PRO A 32 -18.26 -2.09 3.41
C PRO A 32 -19.18 -1.07 4.09
N TYR A 33 -18.66 0.14 4.31
CA TYR A 33 -19.49 1.29 4.66
C TYR A 33 -20.15 1.83 3.38
N ILE A 34 -21.46 1.70 3.29
CA ILE A 34 -22.26 2.26 2.19
C ILE A 34 -22.73 3.67 2.58
N VAL A 35 -22.46 4.65 1.73
CA VAL A 35 -22.88 6.04 1.97
C VAL A 35 -24.41 6.11 1.90
N PRO A 36 -25.08 6.62 2.94
CA PRO A 36 -26.55 6.73 2.94
C PRO A 36 -27.07 7.62 1.80
N PRO A 37 -28.25 7.34 1.23
CA PRO A 37 -28.84 8.16 0.17
C PRO A 37 -29.01 9.64 0.54
N GLU A 38 -29.27 9.94 1.81
CA GLU A 38 -29.38 11.30 2.35
C GLU A 38 -28.07 12.10 2.34
N ASP A 39 -26.92 11.42 2.24
CA ASP A 39 -25.59 12.01 2.24
C ASP A 39 -25.02 12.18 0.80
N ASN A 40 -25.90 12.16 -0.22
CA ASN A 40 -25.55 12.36 -1.63
C ASN A 40 -24.40 11.46 -2.10
N PRO A 41 -24.61 10.13 -2.19
CA PRO A 41 -23.55 9.19 -2.57
C PRO A 41 -22.98 9.55 -3.95
N GLY A 42 -21.66 9.59 -4.03
CA GLY A 42 -20.96 9.89 -5.27
C GLY A 42 -20.80 8.68 -6.18
N LYS A 43 -19.81 8.74 -7.08
CA LYS A 43 -19.61 7.72 -8.14
C LYS A 43 -18.37 6.85 -7.96
N TYR A 44 -17.67 7.02 -6.84
CA TYR A 44 -16.41 6.34 -6.57
C TYR A 44 -16.50 5.41 -5.35
N ILE A 45 -15.61 4.45 -5.31
CA ILE A 45 -15.41 3.55 -4.18
C ILE A 45 -14.00 3.77 -3.66
N PHE A 46 -13.87 4.01 -2.36
CA PHE A 46 -12.60 4.21 -1.70
C PHE A 46 -12.25 2.96 -0.89
N MET A 47 -11.20 2.27 -1.28
CA MET A 47 -10.72 1.07 -0.59
C MET A 47 -9.44 1.42 0.15
N MET A 48 -9.30 1.01 1.40
CA MET A 48 -8.12 1.36 2.21
C MET A 48 -7.62 0.24 3.11
N ASP A 49 -6.31 0.26 3.32
CA ASP A 49 -5.70 -0.18 4.57
C ASP A 49 -5.38 1.11 5.34
N PRO A 50 -6.14 1.42 6.41
CA PRO A 50 -6.01 2.69 7.10
C PRO A 50 -4.66 2.79 7.84
N LEU A 51 -4.05 1.66 8.23
CA LEU A 51 -2.77 1.62 8.93
C LEU A 51 -1.93 0.35 8.67
N ASP A 52 -1.22 0.32 7.54
CA ASP A 52 -0.24 -0.71 7.23
C ASP A 52 0.91 -0.71 8.24
N GLY A 53 1.30 -1.92 8.66
CA GLY A 53 2.39 -2.12 9.61
C GLY A 53 1.97 -1.87 11.06
N SER A 54 0.69 -1.99 11.41
CA SER A 54 0.17 -1.79 12.76
C SER A 54 0.92 -2.57 13.85
N SER A 55 1.48 -3.76 13.54
CA SER A 55 2.33 -4.53 14.46
C SER A 55 3.62 -3.82 14.89
N ASN A 56 4.01 -2.76 14.18
CA ASN A 56 5.23 -2.00 14.38
C ASN A 56 5.03 -0.68 15.15
N ILE A 57 3.78 -0.35 15.51
CA ILE A 57 3.43 0.89 16.23
C ILE A 57 4.20 0.99 17.55
N ASP A 58 4.17 -0.07 18.37
CA ASP A 58 4.74 -0.06 19.73
C ASP A 58 6.28 0.04 19.74
N VAL A 59 6.92 -0.23 18.60
CA VAL A 59 8.39 -0.15 18.43
C VAL A 59 8.83 1.06 17.61
N ASN A 60 7.90 1.97 17.30
CA ASN A 60 8.15 3.24 16.62
C ASN A 60 8.88 3.08 15.27
N VAL A 61 8.51 2.05 14.53
CA VAL A 61 8.97 1.82 13.15
C VAL A 61 7.96 2.45 12.19
N ASN A 62 8.41 2.78 10.97
CA ASN A 62 7.58 3.36 9.93
C ASN A 62 6.31 2.52 9.66
N ILE A 63 5.19 3.23 9.56
CA ILE A 63 3.87 2.71 9.20
C ILE A 63 3.28 3.59 8.09
N GLY A 64 2.07 3.31 7.63
CA GLY A 64 1.46 4.12 6.58
C GLY A 64 0.00 3.79 6.31
N THR A 65 -0.60 4.51 5.37
CA THR A 65 -1.95 4.24 4.86
C THR A 65 -1.83 3.86 3.41
N ILE A 66 -2.61 2.88 2.95
CA ILE A 66 -2.69 2.49 1.54
C ILE A 66 -4.13 2.69 1.08
N PHE A 67 -4.33 3.22 -0.12
CA PHE A 67 -5.68 3.36 -0.66
C PHE A 67 -5.73 3.11 -2.16
N SER A 68 -6.93 2.77 -2.60
CA SER A 68 -7.29 2.57 -3.99
C SER A 68 -8.66 3.17 -4.26
N ILE A 69 -8.85 3.71 -5.46
CA ILE A 69 -10.08 4.36 -5.89
C ILE A 69 -10.57 3.70 -7.17
N TYR A 70 -11.81 3.23 -7.13
CA TYR A 70 -12.54 2.67 -8.26
C TYR A 70 -13.75 3.51 -8.60
N ARG A 71 -14.24 3.38 -9.84
CA ARG A 71 -15.52 3.96 -10.26
C ARG A 71 -16.61 2.91 -10.11
N LYS A 72 -17.79 3.29 -9.62
CA LYS A 72 -18.99 2.44 -9.62
C LYS A 72 -19.33 2.01 -11.06
N LYS A 73 -19.63 0.72 -11.25
CA LYS A 73 -19.97 0.09 -12.53
C LYS A 73 -21.46 -0.12 -12.70
N SER A 74 -22.14 -0.58 -11.65
CA SER A 74 -23.55 -0.91 -11.67
C SER A 74 -24.41 0.34 -11.88
N GLU A 75 -25.56 0.18 -12.53
CA GLU A 75 -26.55 1.24 -12.70
C GLU A 75 -27.38 1.46 -11.42
N GLY A 76 -27.95 2.65 -11.26
CA GLY A 76 -28.78 3.01 -10.10
C GLY A 76 -27.98 3.32 -8.84
N ASP A 77 -28.68 3.40 -7.70
CA ASP A 77 -28.12 3.94 -6.45
C ASP A 77 -27.52 2.85 -5.53
N GLN A 78 -27.81 1.58 -5.80
CA GLN A 78 -27.33 0.47 -4.99
C GLN A 78 -25.88 0.12 -5.34
N VAL A 79 -25.06 -0.11 -4.32
CA VAL A 79 -23.71 -0.68 -4.46
C VAL A 79 -23.83 -2.19 -4.46
N THR A 80 -23.18 -2.83 -5.42
CA THR A 80 -23.22 -4.29 -5.61
C THR A 80 -21.82 -4.90 -5.58
N ASP A 81 -21.74 -6.22 -5.51
CA ASP A 81 -20.46 -6.95 -5.57
C ASP A 81 -19.67 -6.67 -6.86
N GLU A 82 -20.35 -6.34 -7.97
CA GLU A 82 -19.69 -5.94 -9.22
C GLU A 82 -18.88 -4.64 -9.05
N ASP A 83 -19.36 -3.75 -8.19
CA ASP A 83 -18.69 -2.49 -7.90
C ASP A 83 -17.50 -2.69 -6.95
N LEU A 84 -17.61 -3.63 -6.01
CA LEU A 84 -16.61 -3.88 -4.98
C LEU A 84 -15.50 -4.84 -5.44
N LEU A 85 -15.79 -5.78 -6.33
CA LEU A 85 -14.86 -6.84 -6.75
C LEU A 85 -14.29 -6.59 -8.16
N GLN A 86 -13.79 -5.37 -8.36
CA GLN A 86 -13.15 -4.94 -9.60
C GLN A 86 -11.69 -5.39 -9.71
N LYS A 87 -11.18 -5.51 -10.94
CA LYS A 87 -9.78 -5.89 -11.16
C LYS A 87 -8.86 -4.71 -10.87
N GLY A 88 -7.64 -4.99 -10.39
CA GLY A 88 -6.67 -3.93 -10.04
C GLY A 88 -6.26 -3.01 -11.20
N ASP A 89 -6.37 -3.44 -12.46
CA ASP A 89 -6.12 -2.61 -13.65
C ASP A 89 -7.29 -1.65 -13.98
N GLU A 90 -8.40 -1.74 -13.26
CA GLU A 90 -9.58 -0.86 -13.40
C GLU A 90 -9.56 0.32 -12.40
N GLN A 91 -8.52 0.43 -11.58
CA GLN A 91 -8.32 1.56 -10.66
C GLN A 91 -8.24 2.89 -11.42
N VAL A 92 -8.92 3.92 -10.91
CA VAL A 92 -8.84 5.29 -11.46
C VAL A 92 -7.76 6.13 -10.76
N ALA A 93 -7.44 5.76 -9.52
CA ALA A 93 -6.33 6.30 -8.75
C ALA A 93 -5.94 5.32 -7.65
N ALA A 94 -4.67 5.36 -7.25
CA ALA A 94 -4.18 4.61 -6.09
C ALA A 94 -2.98 5.33 -5.48
N GLY A 95 -2.73 5.07 -4.21
CA GLY A 95 -1.62 5.70 -3.51
C GLY A 95 -1.41 5.16 -2.12
N TYR A 96 -0.44 5.76 -1.46
CA TYR A 96 -0.10 5.47 -0.09
C TYR A 96 0.51 6.69 0.59
N ILE A 97 0.45 6.70 1.91
CA ILE A 97 1.09 7.71 2.77
C ILE A 97 2.06 6.98 3.67
N VAL A 98 3.32 7.41 3.70
CA VAL A 98 4.34 6.90 4.62
C VAL A 98 4.41 7.82 5.83
N TYR A 99 4.20 7.28 7.03
CA TYR A 99 4.43 7.96 8.31
C TYR A 99 5.82 7.57 8.82
N GLY A 100 6.84 8.26 8.30
CA GLY A 100 8.25 8.01 8.62
C GLY A 100 8.95 9.19 9.30
N SER A 101 10.26 9.31 9.07
CA SER A 101 11.02 10.50 9.46
C SER A 101 10.48 11.79 8.84
N SER A 102 9.77 11.66 7.72
CA SER A 102 8.92 12.66 7.09
C SER A 102 7.64 12.00 6.61
N THR A 103 6.52 12.73 6.62
CA THR A 103 5.27 12.23 6.02
C THR A 103 5.29 12.45 4.52
N ILE A 104 5.20 11.37 3.75
CA ILE A 104 5.23 11.42 2.28
C ILE A 104 3.95 10.80 1.74
N PHE A 105 3.22 11.57 0.94
CA PHE A 105 2.06 11.11 0.20
C PHE A 105 2.47 10.80 -1.24
N VAL A 106 2.26 9.56 -1.71
CA VAL A 106 2.56 9.13 -3.08
C VAL A 106 1.29 8.62 -3.74
N TYR A 107 0.95 9.12 -4.92
CA TYR A 107 -0.21 8.61 -5.66
C TYR A 107 -0.03 8.66 -7.18
N THR A 108 -0.94 7.98 -7.88
CA THR A 108 -1.10 8.01 -9.33
C THR A 108 -2.57 8.11 -9.71
N SER A 109 -2.85 8.79 -10.82
CA SER A 109 -4.14 8.77 -11.52
C SER A 109 -3.88 8.83 -13.03
N SER A 110 -3.39 7.71 -13.58
CA SER A 110 -3.05 7.48 -15.00
C SER A 110 -1.88 8.29 -15.60
N GLN A 111 -1.46 9.42 -15.01
CA GLN A 111 -0.39 10.28 -15.54
C GLN A 111 0.86 10.27 -14.65
N GLY A 112 1.52 9.12 -14.58
CA GLY A 112 2.73 8.94 -13.77
C GLY A 112 2.45 8.82 -12.28
N VAL A 113 3.52 8.70 -11.50
CA VAL A 113 3.51 8.57 -10.04
C VAL A 113 4.17 9.80 -9.45
N HIS A 114 3.54 10.42 -8.46
CA HIS A 114 4.04 11.66 -7.86
C HIS A 114 4.10 11.54 -6.35
N GLY A 115 5.19 12.04 -5.76
CA GLY A 115 5.40 12.08 -4.31
C GLY A 115 5.39 13.51 -3.77
N PHE A 116 4.71 13.69 -2.65
CA PHE A 116 4.52 14.96 -1.97
C PHE A 116 4.99 14.83 -0.52
N THR A 117 5.73 15.81 -0.01
CA THR A 117 6.19 15.83 1.38
C THR A 117 5.39 16.83 2.18
N LEU A 118 4.88 16.41 3.35
CA LEU A 118 4.17 17.28 4.27
C LEU A 118 5.14 18.27 4.92
N ASP A 119 4.83 19.57 4.84
CA ASP A 119 5.39 20.56 5.75
C ASP A 119 4.47 20.67 6.98
N PRO A 120 4.89 20.18 8.16
CA PRO A 120 4.05 20.18 9.35
C PRO A 120 3.81 21.59 9.92
N SER A 121 4.62 22.58 9.55
CA SER A 121 4.43 23.97 10.00
C SER A 121 3.29 24.66 9.27
N LEU A 122 3.02 24.26 8.03
CA LEU A 122 1.95 24.79 7.18
C LEU A 122 0.73 23.86 7.10
N GLY A 123 0.94 22.55 7.34
CA GLY A 123 -0.11 21.54 7.18
C GLY A 123 -0.39 21.20 5.71
N GLU A 124 0.57 21.44 4.81
CA GLU A 124 0.40 21.26 3.36
C GLU A 124 1.41 20.28 2.77
N PHE A 125 0.95 19.52 1.76
CA PHE A 125 1.78 18.62 0.98
C PHE A 125 2.36 19.33 -0.24
N PHE A 126 3.69 19.41 -0.31
CA PHE A 126 4.40 20.00 -1.45
C PHE A 126 4.90 18.92 -2.40
N LEU A 127 4.74 19.14 -3.71
CA LEU A 127 5.31 18.26 -4.73
C LEU A 127 6.83 18.23 -4.58
N SER A 128 7.37 17.10 -4.14
CA SER A 128 8.80 16.92 -3.85
C SER A 128 9.46 15.89 -4.75
N HIS A 129 8.66 14.99 -5.35
CA HIS A 129 9.13 13.91 -6.22
C HIS A 129 8.21 13.77 -7.45
N PRO A 130 8.38 14.62 -8.48
CA PRO A 130 7.61 14.50 -9.72
C PRO A 130 8.03 13.27 -10.52
N ASP A 131 7.06 12.65 -11.22
CA ASP A 131 7.30 11.59 -12.21
C ASP A 131 8.21 10.45 -11.73
N LEU A 132 7.95 9.96 -10.52
CA LEU A 132 8.67 8.84 -9.91
C LEU A 132 8.68 7.63 -10.84
N LYS A 133 9.89 7.11 -11.09
CA LYS A 133 10.14 5.87 -11.80
C LYS A 133 11.06 5.01 -10.96
N ILE A 134 10.69 3.74 -10.83
CA ILE A 134 11.59 2.76 -10.22
C ILE A 134 12.84 2.61 -11.08
N PRO A 135 14.05 2.61 -10.49
CA PRO A 135 15.27 2.29 -11.23
C PRO A 135 15.20 0.90 -11.88
N ASP A 136 15.68 0.78 -13.12
CA ASP A 136 15.70 -0.50 -13.86
C ASP A 136 16.46 -1.61 -13.11
N GLN A 137 17.42 -1.22 -12.27
CA GLN A 137 18.25 -2.13 -11.49
C GLN A 137 18.46 -1.56 -10.08
N GLY A 138 18.18 -2.38 -9.06
CA GLY A 138 18.51 -2.09 -7.66
C GLY A 138 19.65 -2.96 -7.13
N SER A 139 19.95 -2.80 -5.84
CA SER A 139 20.98 -3.58 -5.12
C SER A 139 20.50 -4.09 -3.76
N THR A 140 19.18 -4.07 -3.53
CA THR A 140 18.56 -4.52 -2.28
C THR A 140 17.46 -5.53 -2.55
N TYR A 141 17.27 -6.46 -1.62
CA TYR A 141 16.07 -7.30 -1.57
C TYR A 141 15.45 -7.22 -0.17
N SER A 142 14.13 -7.42 -0.12
CA SER A 142 13.31 -7.21 1.07
C SER A 142 12.35 -8.37 1.26
N VAL A 143 12.62 -9.19 2.27
CA VAL A 143 11.87 -10.40 2.59
C VAL A 143 12.12 -10.81 4.04
N ASN A 144 11.13 -11.41 4.70
CA ASN A 144 11.29 -12.00 6.02
C ASN A 144 12.01 -13.37 5.94
N GLU A 145 13.34 -13.37 5.97
CA GLU A 145 14.14 -14.61 5.97
C GLU A 145 13.94 -15.51 7.20
N GLY A 146 13.25 -15.04 8.25
CA GLY A 146 12.81 -15.91 9.35
C GLY A 146 11.90 -17.06 8.89
N ASN A 147 11.26 -16.92 7.71
CA ASN A 147 10.42 -17.95 7.11
C ASN A 147 11.21 -18.97 6.25
N TRP A 148 12.55 -18.92 6.22
CA TRP A 148 13.39 -19.81 5.40
C TRP A 148 13.01 -21.30 5.51
N GLY A 149 12.76 -21.79 6.73
CA GLY A 149 12.42 -23.21 6.97
C GLY A 149 11.06 -23.64 6.40
N ILE A 150 10.16 -22.70 6.12
CA ILE A 150 8.80 -22.97 5.64
C ILE A 150 8.58 -22.57 4.16
N TRP A 151 9.59 -21.97 3.52
CA TRP A 151 9.57 -21.67 2.09
C TRP A 151 9.72 -22.91 1.22
N ASP A 152 9.22 -22.80 -0.02
CA ASP A 152 9.54 -23.74 -1.08
C ASP A 152 10.94 -23.47 -1.65
N GLU A 153 11.45 -24.42 -2.44
CA GLU A 153 12.80 -24.33 -3.00
C GLU A 153 12.96 -23.17 -3.99
N THR A 154 11.89 -22.72 -4.65
CA THR A 154 11.93 -21.60 -5.59
C THR A 154 12.30 -20.31 -4.87
N GLN A 155 11.69 -20.02 -3.71
CA GLN A 155 12.04 -18.81 -2.95
C GLN A 155 13.45 -18.90 -2.36
N LYS A 156 13.84 -20.07 -1.85
CA LYS A 156 15.20 -20.28 -1.32
C LYS A 156 16.25 -20.09 -2.41
N ASN A 157 16.00 -20.63 -3.61
CA ASN A 157 16.91 -20.49 -4.75
C ASN A 157 17.02 -19.03 -5.19
N LEU A 158 15.91 -18.30 -5.27
CA LEU A 158 15.94 -16.87 -5.58
C LEU A 158 16.75 -16.07 -4.55
N VAL A 159 16.48 -16.26 -3.25
CA VAL A 159 17.20 -15.52 -2.19
C VAL A 159 18.67 -15.92 -2.14
N SER A 160 19.00 -17.19 -2.36
CA SER A 160 20.39 -17.66 -2.47
C SER A 160 21.10 -17.01 -3.65
N PHE A 161 20.45 -16.99 -4.81
CA PHE A 161 20.94 -16.33 -6.01
C PHE A 161 21.24 -14.85 -5.74
N LEU A 162 20.36 -14.12 -5.04
CA LEU A 162 20.58 -12.70 -4.72
C LEU A 162 21.79 -12.45 -3.80
N LYS A 163 22.22 -13.46 -3.02
CA LYS A 163 23.36 -13.39 -2.09
C LYS A 163 24.71 -13.78 -2.70
N GLU A 164 24.71 -14.39 -3.89
CA GLU A 164 25.96 -14.80 -4.56
C GLU A 164 26.78 -13.57 -4.97
N GLU A 165 28.11 -13.65 -4.85
CA GLU A 165 28.99 -12.62 -5.39
C GLU A 165 29.08 -12.73 -6.91
N ASN A 166 28.58 -11.73 -7.62
CA ASN A 166 28.68 -11.67 -9.06
C ASN A 166 28.66 -10.21 -9.54
N PRO A 167 29.85 -9.61 -9.74
CA PRO A 167 29.99 -8.20 -10.14
C PRO A 167 29.32 -7.86 -11.47
N SER A 168 29.24 -8.79 -12.43
CA SER A 168 28.62 -8.51 -13.74
C SER A 168 27.11 -8.33 -13.66
N SER A 169 26.49 -8.82 -12.59
CA SER A 169 25.05 -8.67 -12.30
C SER A 169 24.74 -7.72 -11.14
N GLY A 170 25.75 -7.02 -10.61
CA GLY A 170 25.60 -6.12 -9.45
C GLY A 170 25.29 -6.83 -8.13
N ARG A 171 25.54 -8.15 -8.03
CA ARG A 171 25.35 -8.96 -6.82
C ARG A 171 26.64 -9.04 -5.99
N PRO A 172 26.57 -9.19 -4.66
CA PRO A 172 25.40 -9.56 -3.87
C PRO A 172 24.46 -8.39 -3.56
N TYR A 173 23.16 -8.67 -3.43
CA TYR A 173 22.19 -7.69 -2.98
C TYR A 173 22.18 -7.60 -1.46
N LYS A 174 21.90 -6.42 -0.94
CA LYS A 174 21.80 -6.17 0.51
C LYS A 174 20.38 -6.46 1.00
N LEU A 175 20.25 -7.26 2.06
CA LEU A 175 18.97 -7.43 2.75
C LEU A 175 18.55 -6.11 3.42
N ARG A 176 17.32 -5.68 3.15
CA ARG A 176 16.63 -4.61 3.89
C ARG A 176 15.20 -5.06 4.10
N TYR A 177 14.77 -5.22 5.34
CA TYR A 177 13.40 -5.61 5.65
C TYR A 177 12.94 -4.81 6.87
N ILE A 178 12.00 -3.90 6.67
CA ILE A 178 11.47 -3.03 7.73
C ILE A 178 10.33 -3.76 8.45
N GLY A 179 9.54 -4.56 7.71
CA GLY A 179 8.40 -5.29 8.26
C GLY A 179 7.08 -4.52 8.19
N SER A 180 7.04 -3.43 7.42
CA SER A 180 5.83 -2.71 6.99
C SER A 180 5.86 -2.63 5.46
N LEU A 181 4.75 -3.02 4.82
CA LEU A 181 4.65 -3.06 3.36
C LEU A 181 4.94 -1.69 2.77
N VAL A 182 4.31 -0.64 3.30
CA VAL A 182 4.42 0.72 2.76
C VAL A 182 5.85 1.25 2.85
N ALA A 183 6.57 0.95 3.93
CA ALA A 183 7.94 1.39 4.13
C ALA A 183 8.93 0.63 3.22
N ASP A 184 8.77 -0.70 3.13
CA ASP A 184 9.60 -1.53 2.26
C ASP A 184 9.33 -1.26 0.76
N PHE A 185 8.07 -1.04 0.39
CA PHE A 185 7.65 -0.65 -0.95
C PHE A 185 8.19 0.73 -1.33
N HIS A 186 8.03 1.74 -0.47
CA HIS A 186 8.51 3.09 -0.74
C HIS A 186 10.02 3.14 -1.00
N ARG A 187 10.82 2.43 -0.18
CA ARG A 187 12.26 2.30 -0.42
C ARG A 187 12.54 1.62 -1.77
N THR A 188 11.81 0.55 -2.09
CA THR A 188 11.97 -0.21 -3.33
C THR A 188 11.64 0.66 -4.55
N LEU A 189 10.57 1.46 -4.48
CA LEU A 189 10.21 2.41 -5.54
C LEU A 189 11.32 3.43 -5.80
N LEU A 190 11.95 3.97 -4.75
CA LEU A 190 12.97 5.01 -4.89
C LEU A 190 14.38 4.47 -5.24
N LYS A 191 14.72 3.27 -4.78
CA LYS A 191 16.09 2.71 -4.90
C LYS A 191 16.19 1.50 -5.82
N GLY A 192 15.06 1.04 -6.36
CA GLY A 192 14.98 -0.20 -7.10
C GLY A 192 15.21 -1.41 -6.19
N GLY A 193 15.21 -2.59 -6.81
CA GLY A 193 15.44 -3.87 -6.14
C GLY A 193 14.17 -4.69 -6.05
N LEU A 194 14.10 -5.56 -5.05
CA LEU A 194 13.03 -6.52 -4.90
C LEU A 194 12.38 -6.43 -3.52
N PHE A 195 11.05 -6.33 -3.48
CA PHE A 195 10.25 -6.69 -2.30
C PHE A 195 9.49 -7.98 -2.61
N MET A 196 9.45 -8.91 -1.66
CA MET A 196 8.68 -10.14 -1.81
C MET A 196 8.03 -10.55 -0.48
N TYR A 197 6.76 -10.92 -0.58
CA TYR A 197 5.98 -11.55 0.49
C TYR A 197 5.37 -12.86 -0.04
N PRO A 198 6.21 -13.90 -0.25
CA PRO A 198 5.76 -15.11 -0.93
C PRO A 198 4.81 -15.93 -0.07
N LYS A 199 4.03 -16.81 -0.72
CA LYS A 199 3.36 -17.92 -0.04
C LYS A 199 4.36 -18.80 0.69
N ASP A 200 3.88 -19.48 1.73
CA ASP A 200 4.64 -20.48 2.46
C ASP A 200 3.72 -21.62 2.92
N LYS A 201 4.27 -22.60 3.65
CA LYS A 201 3.49 -23.74 4.15
C LYS A 201 2.35 -23.36 5.10
N LYS A 202 2.44 -22.22 5.80
CA LYS A 202 1.42 -21.74 6.73
C LYS A 202 0.39 -20.84 6.03
N SER A 203 0.83 -20.10 5.01
CA SER A 203 0.02 -19.19 4.21
C SER A 203 0.13 -19.54 2.72
N PRO A 204 -0.62 -20.56 2.24
CA PRO A 204 -0.50 -21.08 0.87
C PRO A 204 -0.86 -20.07 -0.24
N GLN A 205 -1.63 -19.04 0.09
CA GLN A 205 -2.01 -17.95 -0.84
C GLN A 205 -1.20 -16.66 -0.62
N GLY A 206 -0.20 -16.67 0.27
CA GLY A 206 0.42 -15.44 0.76
C GLY A 206 -0.33 -14.87 1.96
N LYS A 207 0.18 -13.76 2.50
CA LYS A 207 -0.42 -13.07 3.66
C LYS A 207 -1.07 -11.74 3.27
N LEU A 208 -0.48 -11.02 2.32
CA LEU A 208 -1.04 -9.79 1.76
C LEU A 208 -2.27 -10.11 0.90
#